data_AF-W1XQ30-F1
#
_entry.id   AF-W1XQ30-F1
#
_cell.length_a   1.000
_cell.length_b   1.000
_cell.length_c   1.000
_cell.angle_alpha   90.00
_cell.angle_beta   90.00
_cell.angle_gamma   90.00
#
_symmetry.space_group_name_H-M   'P 1'
#
loop_
_entity.id
_entity.type
_entity.pdbx_description
1 polymer ?
#
loop_
_entity_poly.entity_id
_entity_poly.type
_entity_poly.pdbx_seq_one_letter_code
_entity_poly.pdbx_strand_id
1 'polypeptide(L)'
;FSGADLELAEFKHPFVERNATVLCGDHVTLEAGTGCVHTAPAHGEDDFNIVMRYNKEGKTELPIVSLVNETGNYTKQVDDNRYGDTEFPLAGVEI
;
A
#
# COMPACT_ATOMS: atom_id res chain seq x y z
N PHE A 1 4.06 -11.84 20.28
CA PHE A 1 3.16 -10.69 20.09
C PHE A 1 1.93 -11.17 19.35
N SER A 2 0.75 -10.66 19.71
CA SER A 2 -0.49 -10.81 18.95
C SER A 2 -0.48 -9.90 17.70
N GLY A 3 -1.37 -10.12 16.75
CA GLY A 3 -1.54 -9.21 15.61
C GLY A 3 -1.97 -7.80 16.05
N ALA A 4 -2.79 -7.70 17.09
CA ALA A 4 -3.22 -6.43 17.66
C ALA A 4 -2.07 -5.65 18.32
N ASP A 5 -1.04 -6.35 18.84
CA ASP A 5 0.15 -5.70 19.39
C ASP A 5 0.97 -4.97 18.32
N LEU A 6 0.71 -5.25 17.03
CA LEU A 6 1.38 -4.63 15.89
C LEU A 6 0.54 -3.53 15.23
N GLU A 7 -0.68 -3.23 15.71
CA GLU A 7 -1.51 -2.17 15.13
C GLU A 7 -0.74 -0.83 15.18
N LEU A 8 -0.67 -0.12 14.05
CA LEU A 8 0.07 1.13 13.87
C LEU A 8 1.59 1.03 14.08
N ALA A 9 2.16 -0.17 14.23
CA ALA A 9 3.61 -0.33 14.21
C ALA A 9 4.17 0.13 12.86
N GLU A 10 5.29 0.84 12.91
CA GLU A 10 6.03 1.25 11.72
C GLU A 10 7.14 0.26 11.39
N PHE A 11 7.31 -0.03 10.11
CA PHE A 11 8.44 -0.80 9.60
C PHE A 11 9.10 -0.07 8.42
N LYS A 12 10.40 -0.26 8.27
CA LYS A 12 11.14 0.28 7.13
C LYS A 12 10.78 -0.52 5.87
N HIS A 13 10.32 0.16 4.83
CA HIS A 13 10.09 -0.48 3.53
C HIS A 13 11.43 -1.01 2.96
N PRO A 14 11.48 -2.24 2.42
CA PRO A 14 12.75 -2.86 2.02
C PRO A 14 13.41 -2.19 0.82
N PHE A 15 12.61 -1.60 -0.09
CA PHE A 15 13.08 -1.05 -1.37
C PHE A 15 13.03 0.49 -1.45
N VAL A 16 12.26 1.12 -0.57
CA VAL A 16 11.97 2.57 -0.67
C VAL A 16 12.33 3.20 0.65
N GLU A 17 12.91 4.39 0.63
CA GLU A 17 13.24 5.15 1.84
C GLU A 17 11.98 5.76 2.46
N ARG A 18 11.09 4.89 2.97
CA ARG A 18 9.86 5.25 3.67
C ARG A 18 9.55 4.23 4.76
N ASN A 19 8.85 4.70 5.78
CA ASN A 19 8.18 3.80 6.71
C ASN A 19 6.82 3.37 6.13
N ALA A 20 6.37 2.20 6.54
CA ALA A 20 5.04 1.68 6.28
C ALA A 20 4.39 1.31 7.61
N THR A 21 3.07 1.50 7.68
CA THR A 21 2.28 1.33 8.90
C THR A 21 1.46 0.05 8.81
N VAL A 22 1.46 -0.75 9.88
CA VAL A 22 0.64 -1.95 9.98
C VAL A 22 -0.82 -1.59 10.29
N LEU A 23 -1.75 -2.15 9.51
CA LEU A 23 -3.19 -2.02 9.71
C LEU A 23 -3.77 -3.39 10.11
N CYS A 24 -4.65 -3.42 11.10
CA CYS A 24 -5.36 -4.65 11.46
C CYS A 24 -6.65 -4.75 10.64
N GLY A 25 -6.71 -5.73 9.73
CA GLY A 25 -7.85 -5.98 8.85
C GLY A 25 -8.50 -7.34 9.09
N ASP A 26 -9.82 -7.36 9.20
CA ASP A 26 -10.60 -8.58 9.43
C ASP A 26 -10.73 -9.46 8.18
N HIS A 27 -10.38 -8.91 7.00
CA HIS A 27 -10.38 -9.63 5.72
C HIS A 27 -9.11 -10.48 5.51
N VAL A 28 -8.08 -10.33 6.36
CA VAL A 28 -6.83 -11.08 6.25
C VAL A 28 -6.98 -12.43 6.95
N THR A 29 -6.79 -13.52 6.20
CA THR A 29 -6.88 -14.90 6.71
C THR A 29 -5.56 -15.64 6.56
N LEU A 30 -5.48 -16.86 7.12
CA LEU A 30 -4.34 -17.78 6.97
C LEU A 30 -4.56 -18.82 5.86
N GLU A 31 -5.66 -18.72 5.11
CA GLU A 31 -5.98 -19.69 4.05
C GLU A 31 -5.08 -19.52 2.82
N ALA A 32 -4.57 -18.31 2.59
CA ALA A 32 -3.64 -18.01 1.50
C ALA A 32 -2.60 -16.96 1.92
N GLY A 33 -1.41 -17.04 1.33
CA GLY A 33 -0.32 -16.10 1.60
C GLY A 33 0.37 -16.35 2.95
N THR A 34 0.75 -15.28 3.63
CA THR A 34 1.55 -15.32 4.87
C THR A 34 0.78 -14.84 6.11
N GLY A 35 -0.48 -14.43 5.96
CA GLY A 35 -1.22 -13.70 6.99
C GLY A 35 -0.80 -12.24 7.15
N CYS A 36 0.04 -11.70 6.25
CA CYS A 36 0.38 -10.28 6.15
C CYS A 36 0.20 -9.84 4.69
N VAL A 37 -0.69 -8.87 4.47
CA VAL A 37 -1.13 -8.47 3.13
C VAL A 37 -0.64 -7.05 2.83
N HIS A 38 -0.12 -6.84 1.61
CA HIS A 38 0.17 -5.51 1.10
C HIS A 38 -1.15 -4.80 0.74
N THR A 39 -1.33 -3.58 1.24
CA THR A 39 -2.53 -2.78 0.99
C THR A 39 -2.33 -1.80 -0.17
N ALA A 40 -3.14 -1.95 -1.23
CA ALA A 40 -3.17 -1.08 -2.41
C ALA A 40 -4.58 -0.47 -2.60
N PRO A 41 -4.93 0.62 -1.89
CA PRO A 41 -6.32 1.09 -1.76
C PRO A 41 -6.93 1.63 -3.06
N ALA A 42 -6.14 1.87 -4.10
CA ALA A 42 -6.67 2.25 -5.42
C ALA A 42 -7.10 1.03 -6.27
N HIS A 43 -6.80 -0.19 -5.84
CA HIS A 43 -6.93 -1.40 -6.64
C HIS A 43 -7.65 -2.57 -5.92
N GLY A 44 -8.09 -2.38 -4.67
CA GLY A 44 -8.85 -3.37 -3.91
C GLY A 44 -9.90 -2.73 -3.01
N GLU A 45 -11.11 -3.31 -2.98
CA GLU A 45 -12.21 -2.80 -2.14
C GLU A 45 -11.88 -2.93 -0.66
N ASP A 46 -11.38 -4.08 -0.22
CA ASP A 46 -11.00 -4.30 1.18
C ASP A 46 -9.86 -3.37 1.63
N ASP A 47 -8.88 -3.15 0.76
CA ASP A 47 -7.76 -2.22 0.97
C ASP A 47 -8.26 -0.78 1.09
N PHE A 48 -9.17 -0.36 0.21
CA PHE A 48 -9.79 0.94 0.27
C PHE A 48 -10.56 1.13 1.58
N ASN A 49 -11.40 0.15 1.94
CA ASN A 49 -12.26 0.21 3.11
C ASN A 49 -11.46 0.31 4.41
N ILE A 50 -10.38 -0.47 4.56
CA ILE A 50 -9.53 -0.37 5.75
C ILE A 50 -8.79 0.96 5.83
N VAL A 51 -8.21 1.45 4.71
CA VAL A 51 -7.52 2.74 4.68
C VAL A 51 -8.48 3.88 5.04
N MET A 52 -9.68 3.87 4.46
CA MET A 52 -10.71 4.89 4.76
C MET A 52 -11.18 4.83 6.21
N ARG A 53 -11.32 3.64 6.80
CA ARG A 53 -11.66 3.48 8.22
C ARG A 53 -10.60 4.15 9.11
N TYR A 54 -9.32 3.81 8.91
CA TYR A 54 -8.22 4.34 9.70
C TYR A 54 -8.06 5.86 9.54
N ASN A 55 -8.19 6.37 8.31
CA ASN A 55 -8.16 7.80 8.02
C ASN A 55 -9.33 8.54 8.72
N LYS A 56 -10.55 7.99 8.65
CA LYS A 56 -11.74 8.58 9.28
C LYS A 56 -11.67 8.57 10.80
N GLU A 57 -11.06 7.54 11.38
CA GLU A 57 -10.79 7.44 12.83
C GLU A 57 -9.64 8.33 13.28
N GLY A 58 -8.90 8.96 12.35
CA GLY A 58 -7.74 9.80 12.65
C GLY A 58 -6.55 9.02 13.22
N LYS A 59 -6.50 7.70 13.00
CA LYS A 59 -5.43 6.83 13.50
C LYS A 59 -4.13 6.98 12.71
N THR A 60 -4.24 7.24 11.41
CA THR A 60 -3.13 7.51 10.49
C THR A 60 -3.67 8.29 9.28
N GLU A 61 -2.79 8.83 8.45
CA GLU A 61 -3.12 9.47 7.19
C GLU A 61 -2.42 8.75 6.04
N LEU A 62 -3.19 7.91 5.33
CA LEU A 62 -2.70 7.15 4.19
C LEU A 62 -3.32 7.67 2.89
N PRO A 63 -2.48 7.96 1.86
CA PRO A 63 -2.99 8.43 0.59
C PRO A 63 -3.57 7.27 -0.25
N ILE A 64 -4.55 7.58 -1.08
CA ILE A 64 -5.04 6.68 -2.12
C ILE A 64 -4.37 7.10 -3.42
N VAL A 65 -3.50 6.22 -3.95
CA VAL A 65 -2.67 6.50 -5.13
C VAL A 65 -2.83 5.37 -6.13
N SER A 66 -3.18 5.70 -7.38
CA SER A 66 -3.02 4.83 -8.53
C SER A 66 -1.82 5.32 -9.32
N LEU A 67 -0.87 4.42 -9.59
CA LEU A 67 0.28 4.73 -10.45
C LEU A 67 0.00 4.37 -11.91
N VAL A 68 -1.20 3.89 -12.23
CA VAL A 68 -1.63 3.49 -13.57
C VAL A 68 -2.74 4.43 -14.04
N ASN A 69 -2.64 4.91 -15.27
CA ASN A 69 -3.63 5.78 -15.90
C ASN A 69 -4.80 4.97 -16.51
N GLU A 70 -5.75 5.67 -17.12
CA GLU A 70 -6.95 5.09 -17.74
C GLU A 70 -6.68 4.20 -18.96
N THR A 71 -5.48 4.26 -19.54
CA THR A 71 -5.07 3.44 -20.69
C THR A 71 -4.24 2.23 -20.30
N GLY A 72 -4.00 1.98 -19.00
CA GLY A 72 -3.19 0.86 -18.53
C GLY A 72 -1.68 1.12 -18.58
N ASN A 73 -1.25 2.38 -18.66
CA ASN A 73 0.16 2.75 -18.62
C ASN A 73 0.53 3.36 -17.28
N TYR A 74 1.77 3.15 -16.84
CA TYR A 74 2.27 3.83 -15.65
C TYR A 74 2.30 5.35 -15.85
N THR A 75 1.85 6.07 -14.83
CA THR A 75 1.98 7.52 -14.72
C THR A 75 3.42 7.91 -14.40
N LYS A 76 3.79 9.18 -14.61
CA LYS A 76 5.13 9.69 -14.25
C LYS A 76 5.49 9.50 -12.77
N GLN A 77 4.49 9.48 -11.90
CA GLN A 77 4.68 9.35 -10.45
C GLN A 77 5.29 8.00 -10.05
N VAL A 78 5.24 6.98 -10.92
CA VAL A 78 5.88 5.68 -10.66
C VAL A 78 7.39 5.80 -10.53
N ASP A 79 8.01 6.75 -11.24
CA ASP A 79 9.46 6.96 -11.28
C ASP A 79 9.94 7.91 -10.17
N ASP A 80 9.02 8.37 -9.32
CA ASP A 80 9.39 9.13 -8.13
C ASP A 80 9.98 8.16 -7.10
N ASN A 81 11.12 8.52 -6.49
CA ASN A 81 11.82 7.75 -5.44
C ASN A 81 10.96 7.32 -4.22
N ARG A 82 9.69 7.74 -4.17
CA ARG A 82 8.70 7.37 -3.14
C ARG A 82 7.91 6.09 -3.50
N TYR A 83 7.84 5.73 -4.77
CA TYR A 83 6.97 4.67 -5.27
C TYR A 83 7.68 3.67 -6.17
N GLY A 84 8.72 4.08 -6.89
CA GLY A 84 9.58 3.22 -7.69
C GLY A 84 10.95 3.02 -7.05
N ASP A 85 11.42 1.77 -7.08
CA ASP A 85 12.84 1.40 -6.99
C ASP A 85 13.20 0.70 -8.30
N THR A 86 13.05 1.41 -9.42
CA THR A 86 13.21 0.84 -10.75
C THR A 86 14.57 1.24 -11.31
N GLU A 87 15.32 0.27 -11.83
CA GLU A 87 16.61 0.52 -12.50
C GLU A 87 16.42 1.34 -13.80
N PHE A 88 15.19 1.39 -14.33
CA PHE A 88 14.81 2.10 -15.55
C PHE A 88 13.46 2.82 -15.38
N PRO A 89 13.23 3.93 -16.09
CA PRO A 89 11.94 4.63 -16.06
C PRO A 89 10.79 3.74 -16.57
N LEU A 90 9.69 3.72 -15.84
CA LEU A 90 8.45 3.01 -16.20
C LEU A 90 7.35 3.94 -16.71
N ALA A 91 7.48 5.27 -16.58
CA ALA A 91 6.44 6.19 -17.07
C ALA A 91 6.09 5.95 -18.55
N GLY A 92 4.80 5.74 -18.83
CA GLY A 92 4.29 5.43 -20.17
C GLY A 92 4.42 3.97 -20.60
N VAL A 93 5.09 3.12 -19.83
CA VAL A 93 5.14 1.67 -20.05
C VAL A 93 3.79 1.06 -19.68
N GLU A 94 3.27 0.17 -20.52
CA GLU A 94 2.04 -0.60 -20.26
C GLU A 94 2.28 -1.62 -19.15
N ILE A 95 1.29 -1.83 -18.28
CA ILE A 95 1.36 -2.78 -17.16
C ILE A 95 1.21 -4.24 -17.58
#